data_AF-A0A975PN05-F1
#
_entry.id   AF-A0A975PN05-F1
#
_cell.length_a   1.000
_cell.length_b   1.000
_cell.length_c   1.000
_cell.angle_alpha   90.00
_cell.angle_beta   90.00
_cell.angle_gamma   90.00
#
_symmetry.space_group_name_H-M   'P 1'
#
loop_
_entity.id
_entity.type
_entity.pdbx_description
1 polymer ?
#
loop_
_entity_poly.entity_id
_entity_poly.type
_entity_poly.pdbx_seq_one_letter_code
_entity_poly.pdbx_strand_id
1 'polypeptide(L)'
;MKKYFGFFCAAITFGVFGATTASSQSTTCELTVVGQTYINGPCDIRSLSDGEGSFQITSLDQKYFAYLYVRGAGIGEAFWNEIAGAGHAHTPLGNLRREGACWINDTARICARASEESSSLSPLGAWDCEIMRFTLSATEYNVSGKLVPVANIEQIAEDGFGITLADDYRFAVFDVRPESLTWHSPKSGDTFECQRE
;
A
#
# COMPACT_ATOMS: atom_id res chain seq x y z
N MET A 1 -65.33 32.27 -11.92
CA MET A 1 -64.67 30.96 -11.71
C MET A 1 -63.17 31.21 -11.53
N LYS A 2 -62.67 31.08 -10.29
CA LYS A 2 -61.26 31.32 -9.90
C LYS A 2 -60.39 30.14 -10.34
N LYS A 3 -59.30 30.39 -11.07
CA LYS A 3 -58.27 29.38 -11.38
C LYS A 3 -57.05 29.67 -10.50
N TYR A 4 -56.74 28.74 -9.60
CA TYR A 4 -55.55 28.77 -8.76
C TYR A 4 -54.38 28.12 -9.52
N PHE A 5 -53.26 28.82 -9.60
CA PHE A 5 -52.01 28.34 -10.21
C PHE A 5 -51.20 27.65 -9.11
N GLY A 6 -51.00 26.33 -9.23
CA GLY A 6 -50.22 25.53 -8.29
C GLY A 6 -48.73 25.72 -8.53
N PHE A 7 -48.01 26.13 -7.49
CA PHE A 7 -46.56 26.29 -7.48
C PHE A 7 -45.91 24.93 -7.15
N PHE A 8 -45.16 24.36 -8.09
CA PHE A 8 -44.43 23.10 -7.91
C PHE A 8 -43.09 23.38 -7.18
N CYS A 9 -42.92 22.86 -5.97
CA CYS A 9 -41.63 22.81 -5.29
C CYS A 9 -40.78 21.66 -5.86
N ALA A 10 -39.67 21.97 -6.51
CA ALA A 10 -38.66 20.98 -6.89
C ALA A 10 -37.70 20.75 -5.72
N ALA A 11 -37.75 19.56 -5.12
CA ALA A 11 -36.78 19.13 -4.12
C ALA A 11 -35.47 18.72 -4.81
N ILE A 12 -34.39 19.44 -4.50
CA ILE A 12 -33.04 19.11 -4.98
C ILE A 12 -32.47 18.03 -4.06
N THR A 13 -32.46 16.79 -4.52
CA THR A 13 -31.76 15.67 -3.87
C THR A 13 -30.26 15.83 -4.09
N PHE A 14 -29.53 16.22 -3.03
CA PHE A 14 -28.07 16.13 -2.98
C PHE A 14 -27.68 14.65 -2.86
N GLY A 15 -27.22 14.06 -3.97
CA GLY A 15 -26.57 12.74 -3.95
C GLY A 15 -25.23 12.85 -3.25
N VAL A 16 -25.06 12.12 -2.14
CA VAL A 16 -23.78 11.99 -1.45
C VAL A 16 -22.89 11.09 -2.31
N PHE A 17 -21.91 11.67 -2.99
CA PHE A 17 -20.84 10.92 -3.62
C PHE A 17 -19.95 10.36 -2.51
N GLY A 18 -19.94 9.04 -2.34
CA GLY A 18 -18.97 8.36 -1.49
C GLY A 18 -17.57 8.58 -2.06
N ALA A 19 -16.72 9.29 -1.32
CA ALA A 19 -15.31 9.39 -1.63
C ALA A 19 -14.67 8.02 -1.35
N THR A 20 -14.33 7.28 -2.40
CA THR A 20 -13.39 6.16 -2.29
C THR A 20 -12.02 6.71 -1.95
N THR A 21 -11.55 6.43 -0.73
CA THR A 21 -10.15 6.66 -0.35
C THR A 21 -9.28 5.70 -1.18
N ALA A 22 -8.41 6.26 -2.01
CA ALA A 22 -7.37 5.49 -2.67
C ALA A 22 -6.38 5.02 -1.59
N SER A 23 -6.22 3.71 -1.45
CA SER A 23 -5.21 3.11 -0.58
C SER A 23 -3.82 3.49 -1.11
N SER A 24 -3.21 4.50 -0.51
CA SER A 24 -1.86 4.97 -0.83
C SER A 24 -0.86 4.02 -0.18
N GLN A 25 -0.65 2.84 -0.76
CA GLN A 25 0.50 2.02 -0.40
C GLN A 25 1.76 2.78 -0.83
N SER A 26 2.49 3.32 0.14
CA SER A 26 3.78 3.95 -0.13
C SER A 26 4.72 2.87 -0.66
N THR A 27 5.25 3.08 -1.85
CA THR A 27 6.18 2.17 -2.51
C THR A 27 7.49 2.89 -2.77
N THR A 28 8.60 2.16 -2.72
CA THR A 28 9.92 2.68 -3.07
C THR A 28 10.48 1.91 -4.23
N CYS A 29 11.14 2.64 -5.12
CA CYS A 29 11.75 2.10 -6.33
C CYS A 29 13.24 2.38 -6.36
N GLU A 30 13.93 1.52 -7.09
CA GLU A 30 15.29 1.76 -7.53
C GLU A 30 15.36 1.53 -9.04
N LEU A 31 15.99 2.46 -9.77
CA LEU A 31 16.43 2.26 -11.14
C LEU A 31 17.91 2.62 -11.23
N THR A 32 18.76 1.62 -11.38
CA THR A 32 20.20 1.78 -11.60
C THR A 32 20.57 1.20 -12.96
N VAL A 33 21.24 1.98 -13.80
CA VAL A 33 21.69 1.61 -15.15
C VAL A 33 23.17 1.99 -15.31
N VAL A 34 24.01 1.02 -15.64
CA VAL A 34 25.48 1.13 -15.76
C VAL A 34 26.10 1.80 -14.52
N GLY A 35 25.64 1.40 -13.34
CA GLY A 35 26.12 1.92 -12.05
C GLY A 35 25.61 3.32 -11.67
N GLN A 36 24.86 4.01 -12.55
CA GLN A 36 24.21 5.26 -12.23
C GLN A 36 22.77 5.03 -11.79
N THR A 37 22.40 5.60 -10.64
CA THR A 37 21.03 5.56 -10.12
C THR A 37 20.22 6.76 -10.60
N TYR A 38 19.03 6.50 -11.14
CA TYR A 38 18.10 7.48 -11.72
C TYR A 38 16.80 7.61 -10.92
N ILE A 39 16.40 6.53 -10.24
CA ILE A 39 15.27 6.52 -9.31
C ILE A 39 15.77 5.88 -8.01
N ASN A 40 15.56 6.55 -6.87
CA ASN A 40 15.86 6.02 -5.55
C ASN A 40 14.90 6.65 -4.53
N GLY A 41 14.02 5.83 -3.96
CA GLY A 41 13.04 6.27 -2.97
C GLY A 41 11.60 6.21 -3.50
N PRO A 42 10.69 7.06 -2.98
CA PRO A 42 9.28 7.04 -3.36
C PRO A 42 9.07 7.16 -4.88
N CYS A 43 8.10 6.40 -5.38
CA CYS A 43 7.79 6.29 -6.80
C CYS A 43 6.35 5.82 -7.01
N ASP A 44 5.85 5.97 -8.23
CA ASP A 44 4.63 5.32 -8.65
C ASP A 44 4.94 3.93 -9.22
N ILE A 45 4.25 2.90 -8.71
CA ILE A 45 4.29 1.55 -9.27
C ILE A 45 2.94 1.23 -9.90
N ARG A 46 2.95 0.87 -11.18
CA ARG A 46 1.75 0.46 -11.92
C ARG A 46 1.91 -0.97 -12.40
N SER A 47 0.96 -1.85 -12.03
CA SER A 47 0.89 -3.18 -12.63
C SER A 47 0.52 -3.09 -14.12
N LEU A 48 1.22 -3.86 -14.97
CA LEU A 48 0.98 -3.94 -16.41
C LEU A 48 0.20 -5.19 -16.81
N SER A 49 0.08 -6.16 -15.90
CA SER A 49 -0.61 -7.43 -16.11
C SER A 49 -1.33 -7.88 -14.84
N ASP A 50 -2.32 -8.74 -14.97
CA ASP A 50 -3.06 -9.37 -13.86
C ASP A 50 -2.43 -10.67 -13.34
N GLY A 51 -1.36 -11.20 -13.97
CA GLY A 51 -0.81 -12.54 -13.66
C GLY A 51 0.61 -12.58 -13.08
N GLU A 52 1.64 -12.29 -13.90
CA GLU A 52 3.04 -12.68 -13.59
C GLU A 52 3.91 -11.58 -12.97
N GLY A 53 3.32 -10.45 -12.59
CA GLY A 53 4.02 -9.36 -11.93
C GLY A 53 4.83 -8.46 -12.88
N SER A 54 4.37 -8.26 -14.11
CA SER A 54 4.88 -7.18 -14.98
C SER A 54 4.46 -5.82 -14.43
N PHE A 55 5.36 -4.84 -14.39
CA PHE A 55 5.09 -3.54 -13.79
C PHE A 55 5.87 -2.41 -14.47
N GLN A 56 5.40 -1.19 -14.23
CA GLN A 56 6.10 0.06 -14.51
C GLN A 56 6.47 0.73 -13.18
N ILE A 57 7.68 1.28 -13.11
CA ILE A 57 8.07 2.24 -12.06
C ILE A 57 8.24 3.62 -12.68
N THR A 58 7.84 4.67 -11.95
CA THR A 58 7.99 6.06 -12.37
C THR A 58 8.44 6.93 -11.21
N SER A 59 9.43 7.80 -11.43
CA SER A 59 9.87 8.76 -10.40
C SER A 59 8.76 9.79 -10.11
N LEU A 60 8.71 10.31 -8.88
CA LEU A 60 7.70 11.33 -8.52
C LEU A 60 7.83 12.64 -9.30
N ASP A 61 9.04 12.99 -9.74
CA ASP A 61 9.27 14.12 -10.64
C ASP A 61 8.95 13.81 -12.11
N GLN A 62 8.47 12.59 -12.38
CA GLN A 62 8.02 12.07 -13.69
C GLN A 62 9.11 12.10 -14.78
N LYS A 63 10.39 12.28 -14.39
CA LYS A 63 11.50 12.36 -15.35
C LYS A 63 11.98 11.01 -15.82
N TYR A 64 11.88 9.97 -15.00
CA TYR A 64 12.40 8.64 -15.32
C TYR A 64 11.34 7.58 -15.06
N PHE A 65 11.29 6.59 -15.94
CA PHE A 65 10.45 5.40 -15.77
C PHE A 65 11.06 4.20 -16.48
N ALA A 66 10.68 3.02 -16.01
CA ALA A 66 11.05 1.76 -16.64
C ALA A 66 9.85 0.81 -16.66
N TYR A 67 9.67 0.12 -17.78
CA TYR A 67 8.78 -1.03 -17.89
C TYR A 67 9.56 -2.31 -17.69
N LEU A 68 8.96 -3.25 -16.96
CA LEU A 68 9.41 -4.62 -16.85
C LEU A 68 8.28 -5.56 -17.28
N TYR A 69 8.58 -6.40 -18.26
CA TYR A 69 7.71 -7.47 -18.73
C TYR A 69 8.26 -8.82 -18.29
N VAL A 70 7.50 -9.53 -17.46
CA VAL A 70 7.82 -10.91 -17.08
C VAL A 70 7.37 -11.84 -18.21
N ARG A 71 8.29 -12.67 -18.71
CA ARG A 71 8.09 -13.53 -19.89
C ARG A 71 7.91 -15.02 -19.52
N GLY A 72 7.60 -15.32 -18.27
CA GLY A 72 7.65 -16.67 -17.71
C GLY A 72 9.06 -17.13 -17.33
N ALA A 73 9.15 -18.23 -16.57
CA ALA A 73 10.41 -18.86 -16.12
C ALA A 73 11.37 -17.93 -15.32
N GLY A 74 10.84 -16.86 -14.71
CA GLY A 74 11.64 -15.93 -13.90
C GLY A 74 12.55 -15.00 -14.72
N ILE A 75 12.29 -14.86 -16.02
CA ILE A 75 13.01 -13.95 -16.92
C ILE A 75 12.16 -12.70 -17.14
N GLY A 76 12.79 -11.54 -16.94
CA GLY A 76 12.20 -10.23 -17.17
C GLY A 76 12.89 -9.54 -18.35
N GLU A 77 12.12 -8.85 -19.17
CA GLU A 77 12.61 -7.97 -20.23
C GLU A 77 12.23 -6.54 -19.87
N ALA A 78 13.18 -5.60 -19.87
CA ALA A 78 12.89 -4.22 -19.47
C ALA A 78 13.36 -3.17 -20.47
N PHE A 79 12.66 -2.04 -20.43
CA PHE A 79 12.91 -0.84 -21.23
C PHE A 79 12.78 0.39 -20.36
N TRP A 80 13.58 1.41 -20.61
CA TRP A 80 13.51 2.70 -19.90
C TRP A 80 13.64 3.88 -20.86
N ASN A 81 13.40 5.07 -20.34
CA ASN A 81 13.33 6.29 -21.15
C ASN A 81 14.69 6.97 -21.41
N GLU A 82 15.73 6.61 -20.65
CA GLU A 82 17.14 7.07 -20.76
C GLU A 82 17.36 8.57 -20.53
N ILE A 83 16.61 9.39 -21.25
CA ILE A 83 16.64 10.85 -21.23
C ILE A 83 15.56 11.35 -20.27
N ALA A 84 15.95 12.22 -19.34
CA ALA A 84 15.02 12.86 -18.39
C ALA A 84 13.85 13.53 -19.12
N GLY A 85 12.63 13.15 -18.76
CA GLY A 85 11.39 13.72 -19.31
C GLY A 85 11.01 13.22 -20.71
N ALA A 86 11.75 12.27 -21.29
CA ALA A 86 11.33 11.63 -22.53
C ALA A 86 10.02 10.85 -22.32
N GLY A 87 9.04 11.05 -23.20
CA GLY A 87 7.69 10.49 -23.06
C GLY A 87 7.52 9.02 -23.46
N HIS A 88 8.61 8.31 -23.79
CA HIS A 88 8.55 6.90 -24.19
C HIS A 88 9.83 6.16 -23.77
N ALA A 89 9.66 4.91 -23.31
CA ALA A 89 10.76 4.00 -23.04
C ALA A 89 11.08 3.18 -24.30
N HIS A 90 12.27 3.37 -24.83
CA HIS A 90 12.74 2.67 -26.05
C HIS A 90 14.11 2.02 -25.86
N THR A 91 14.84 2.38 -24.79
CA THR A 91 16.18 1.88 -24.54
C THR A 91 16.08 0.54 -23.80
N PRO A 92 16.56 -0.58 -24.36
CA PRO A 92 16.51 -1.88 -23.71
C PRO A 92 17.51 -1.97 -22.56
N LEU A 93 17.09 -2.59 -21.45
CA LEU A 93 17.95 -2.93 -20.30
C LEU A 93 18.42 -4.39 -20.33
N GLY A 94 18.02 -5.13 -21.38
CA GLY A 94 18.32 -6.54 -21.56
C GLY A 94 17.44 -7.46 -20.71
N ASN A 95 17.81 -8.74 -20.69
CA ASN A 95 17.15 -9.74 -19.86
C ASN A 95 17.61 -9.57 -18.41
N LEU A 96 16.67 -9.62 -17.48
CA LEU A 96 16.88 -9.53 -16.05
C LEU A 96 16.38 -10.81 -15.37
N ARG A 97 17.01 -11.14 -14.25
CA ARG A 97 16.56 -12.21 -13.35
C ARG A 97 16.00 -11.60 -12.07
N ARG A 98 15.03 -12.27 -11.47
CA ARG A 98 14.46 -11.84 -10.19
C ARG A 98 15.39 -12.20 -9.03
N GLU A 99 15.70 -11.21 -8.20
CA GLU A 99 16.40 -11.35 -6.92
C GLU A 99 15.66 -10.54 -5.85
N GLY A 100 14.92 -11.23 -4.98
CA GLY A 100 14.07 -10.59 -3.97
C GLY A 100 13.03 -9.66 -4.59
N ALA A 101 13.05 -8.39 -4.17
CA ALA A 101 12.19 -7.33 -4.70
C ALA A 101 12.75 -6.65 -5.96
N CYS A 102 13.84 -7.16 -6.53
CA CYS A 102 14.55 -6.55 -7.64
C CYS A 102 14.63 -7.48 -8.85
N TRP A 103 14.79 -6.87 -10.03
CA TRP A 103 15.13 -7.50 -11.28
C TRP A 103 16.48 -6.97 -11.72
N ILE A 104 17.45 -7.85 -11.90
CA ILE A 104 18.84 -7.46 -12.09
C ILE A 104 19.55 -8.21 -13.22
N ASN A 105 20.56 -7.57 -13.78
CA ASN A 105 21.64 -8.17 -14.55
C ASN A 105 22.95 -7.40 -14.25
N ASP A 106 23.96 -7.55 -15.11
CA ASP A 106 25.27 -6.93 -14.89
C ASP A 106 25.26 -5.41 -15.04
N THR A 107 24.26 -4.86 -15.75
CA THR A 107 24.20 -3.43 -16.10
C THR A 107 22.96 -2.72 -15.57
N ALA A 108 21.92 -3.44 -15.15
CA ALA A 108 20.65 -2.87 -14.76
C ALA A 108 20.13 -3.50 -13.46
N ARG A 109 19.50 -2.67 -12.64
CA ARG A 109 18.77 -3.05 -11.43
C ARG A 109 17.48 -2.24 -11.36
N ILE A 110 16.36 -2.95 -11.30
CA ILE A 110 15.02 -2.38 -11.14
C ILE A 110 14.42 -2.99 -9.88
N CYS A 111 14.20 -2.19 -8.85
CA CYS A 111 13.55 -2.65 -7.61
C CYS A 111 12.18 -2.00 -7.45
N ALA A 112 11.25 -2.79 -6.95
CA ALA A 112 9.89 -2.38 -6.60
C ALA A 112 9.59 -2.95 -5.22
N ARG A 113 9.59 -2.09 -4.19
CA ARG A 113 9.44 -2.49 -2.78
C ARG A 113 8.20 -1.81 -2.21
N ALA A 114 7.49 -2.52 -1.32
CA ALA A 114 6.65 -1.83 -0.36
C ALA A 114 7.59 -0.93 0.49
N SER A 115 7.21 0.32 0.71
CA SER A 115 8.06 1.25 1.48
C SER A 115 8.32 0.66 2.86
N GLU A 116 9.59 0.55 3.25
CA GLU A 116 9.98 0.05 4.57
C GLU A 116 9.47 0.98 5.68
N GLU A 117 9.15 2.24 5.38
CA GLU A 117 8.50 3.18 6.29
C GLU A 117 7.06 2.73 6.65
N SER A 118 6.36 2.11 5.69
CA SER A 118 5.06 1.47 5.92
C SER A 118 5.19 0.13 6.63
N SER A 119 6.36 -0.52 6.57
CA SER A 119 6.65 -1.74 7.35
C SER A 119 7.06 -1.43 8.80
N SER A 120 7.79 -0.32 9.02
CA SER A 120 8.22 0.12 10.36
C SER A 120 7.09 0.69 11.19
N LEU A 121 6.06 1.24 10.54
CA LEU A 121 4.83 1.70 11.18
C LEU A 121 3.68 0.70 10.93
N SER A 122 3.99 -0.55 10.59
CA SER A 122 2.95 -1.55 10.34
C SER A 122 2.37 -2.10 11.65
N PRO A 123 1.04 -2.04 11.84
CA PRO A 123 0.40 -2.70 12.97
C PRO A 123 0.35 -4.23 12.79
N LEU A 124 0.69 -4.74 11.60
CA LEU A 124 0.67 -6.16 11.29
C LEU A 124 1.82 -6.88 11.99
N GLY A 125 1.57 -8.12 12.42
CA GLY A 125 2.55 -8.96 13.09
C GLY A 125 1.98 -9.65 14.33
N ALA A 126 2.88 -10.28 15.09
CA ALA A 126 2.60 -10.87 16.40
C ALA A 126 3.04 -9.91 17.50
N TRP A 127 2.20 -9.80 18.53
CA TRP A 127 2.34 -8.81 19.58
C TRP A 127 2.01 -9.42 20.95
N ASP A 128 2.92 -9.19 21.90
CA ASP A 128 2.77 -9.53 23.31
C ASP A 128 2.45 -8.27 24.13
N CYS A 129 1.23 -8.17 24.63
CA CYS A 129 0.74 -7.05 25.43
C CYS A 129 0.67 -7.40 26.93
N GLU A 130 1.59 -8.26 27.39
CA GLU A 130 1.71 -8.84 28.74
C GLU A 130 0.54 -9.74 29.15
N ILE A 131 -0.68 -9.21 29.10
CA ILE A 131 -1.91 -9.89 29.51
C ILE A 131 -2.69 -10.50 28.35
N MET A 132 -2.37 -10.09 27.12
CA MET A 132 -2.94 -10.65 25.90
C MET A 132 -1.86 -10.76 24.83
N ARG A 133 -1.95 -11.83 24.04
CA ARG A 133 -1.18 -11.99 22.81
C ARG A 133 -2.13 -11.95 21.63
N PHE A 134 -1.72 -11.26 20.58
CA PHE A 134 -2.46 -11.28 19.33
C PHE A 134 -1.56 -11.32 18.10
N THR A 135 -2.10 -11.86 17.00
CA THR A 135 -1.51 -11.70 15.68
C THR A 135 -2.49 -10.94 14.79
N LEU A 136 -2.01 -9.91 14.11
CA LEU A 136 -2.78 -9.12 13.15
C LEU A 136 -2.18 -9.26 11.75
N SER A 137 -2.99 -9.67 10.79
CA SER A 137 -2.70 -9.63 9.36
C SER A 137 -3.72 -8.76 8.64
N ALA A 138 -3.55 -8.58 7.32
CA ALA A 138 -4.52 -7.85 6.51
C ALA A 138 -5.93 -8.50 6.48
N THR A 139 -6.04 -9.78 6.82
CA THR A 139 -7.29 -10.56 6.70
C THR A 139 -7.75 -11.19 8.00
N GLU A 140 -6.90 -11.27 9.01
CA GLU A 140 -7.17 -12.04 10.23
C GLU A 140 -6.60 -11.36 11.46
N TYR A 141 -7.40 -11.37 12.53
CA TYR A 141 -7.02 -10.99 13.88
C TYR A 141 -7.19 -12.21 14.78
N ASN A 142 -6.10 -12.74 15.32
CA ASN A 142 -6.14 -13.82 16.30
C ASN A 142 -5.77 -13.24 17.66
N VAL A 143 -6.69 -13.32 18.62
CA VAL A 143 -6.44 -12.92 20.01
C VAL A 143 -6.79 -14.09 20.92
N SER A 144 -5.85 -14.51 21.76
CA SER A 144 -6.04 -15.62 22.70
C SER A 144 -6.59 -16.91 22.05
N GLY A 145 -6.18 -17.20 20.81
CA GLY A 145 -6.60 -18.37 20.04
C GLY A 145 -7.95 -18.23 19.32
N LYS A 146 -8.65 -17.10 19.47
CA LYS A 146 -9.85 -16.78 18.71
C LYS A 146 -9.47 -16.02 17.44
N LEU A 147 -9.66 -16.66 16.30
CA LEU A 147 -9.48 -16.04 14.98
C LEU A 147 -10.76 -15.32 14.54
N VAL A 148 -10.63 -14.06 14.16
CA VAL A 148 -11.70 -13.20 13.65
C VAL A 148 -11.24 -12.55 12.34
N PRO A 149 -12.03 -12.60 11.26
CA PRO A 149 -11.65 -11.94 10.01
C PRO A 149 -11.58 -10.42 10.17
N VAL A 150 -10.58 -9.81 9.55
CA VAL A 150 -10.41 -8.35 9.45
C VAL A 150 -11.20 -7.86 8.24
N ALA A 151 -12.10 -6.91 8.47
CA ALA A 151 -12.90 -6.28 7.41
C ALA A 151 -12.21 -5.04 6.84
N ASN A 152 -11.54 -4.24 7.68
CA ASN A 152 -10.82 -3.04 7.26
C ASN A 152 -9.69 -2.69 8.22
N ILE A 153 -8.59 -2.16 7.69
CA ILE A 153 -7.53 -1.50 8.46
C ILE A 153 -7.36 -0.11 7.87
N GLU A 154 -7.62 0.91 8.68
CA GLU A 154 -7.56 2.31 8.29
C GLU A 154 -6.45 3.02 9.06
N GLN A 155 -5.59 3.77 8.37
CA GLN A 155 -4.65 4.66 9.03
C GLN A 155 -5.40 5.92 9.48
N ILE A 156 -5.45 6.15 10.79
CA ILE A 156 -6.20 7.25 11.42
C ILE A 156 -5.28 8.37 11.96
N ALA A 157 -3.99 8.10 12.08
CA ALA A 157 -2.92 9.04 12.41
C ALA A 157 -1.61 8.56 11.75
N GLU A 158 -0.54 9.37 11.82
CA GLU A 158 0.77 9.02 11.25
C GLU A 158 1.27 7.65 11.75
N ASP A 159 1.11 7.39 13.05
CA ASP A 159 1.51 6.17 13.77
C ASP A 159 0.31 5.47 14.44
N GLY A 160 -0.91 5.65 13.89
CA GLY A 160 -2.14 5.12 14.47
C GLY A 160 -3.09 4.49 13.45
N PHE A 161 -3.67 3.36 13.81
CA PHE A 161 -4.54 2.56 12.94
C PHE A 161 -5.82 2.13 13.64
N GLY A 162 -6.95 2.24 12.94
CA GLY A 162 -8.23 1.65 13.31
C GLY A 162 -8.43 0.30 12.60
N ILE A 163 -8.76 -0.73 13.36
CA ILE A 163 -9.06 -2.07 12.83
C ILE A 163 -10.54 -2.36 13.04
N THR A 164 -11.24 -2.69 11.97
CA THR A 164 -12.63 -3.16 11.98
C THR A 164 -12.66 -4.64 11.62
N LEU A 165 -13.26 -5.46 12.47
CA LEU A 165 -13.44 -6.89 12.27
C LEU A 165 -14.78 -7.18 11.58
N ALA A 166 -14.91 -8.37 10.99
CA ALA A 166 -16.12 -8.80 10.31
C ALA A 166 -17.32 -9.04 11.25
N ASP A 167 -17.10 -9.08 12.57
CA ASP A 167 -18.15 -9.13 13.59
C ASP A 167 -18.52 -7.74 14.14
N ASP A 168 -18.17 -6.67 13.39
CA ASP A 168 -18.37 -5.26 13.70
C ASP A 168 -17.62 -4.76 14.95
N TYR A 169 -16.79 -5.60 15.58
CA TYR A 169 -15.90 -5.13 16.64
C TYR A 169 -14.80 -4.24 16.04
N ARG A 170 -14.48 -3.16 16.74
CA ARG A 170 -13.38 -2.26 16.38
C ARG A 170 -12.42 -2.07 17.54
N PHE A 171 -11.14 -1.99 17.23
CA PHE A 171 -10.09 -1.55 18.15
C PHE A 171 -9.13 -0.63 17.42
N ALA A 172 -8.32 0.11 18.17
CA ALA A 172 -7.29 0.97 17.63
C ALA A 172 -5.92 0.53 18.15
N VAL A 173 -4.89 0.78 17.35
CA VAL A 173 -3.50 0.72 17.79
C VAL A 173 -2.85 2.09 17.55
N PHE A 174 -2.08 2.56 18.52
CA PHE A 174 -1.41 3.86 18.52
C PHE A 174 0.08 3.69 18.77
N ASP A 175 0.83 4.79 18.60
CA ASP A 175 2.27 4.85 18.85
C ASP A 175 3.02 3.69 18.16
N VAL A 176 2.56 3.29 16.97
CA VAL A 176 3.08 2.12 16.26
C VAL A 176 4.53 2.37 15.85
N ARG A 177 5.41 1.47 16.25
CA ARG A 177 6.85 1.47 15.97
C ARG A 177 7.27 0.08 15.49
N PRO A 178 8.51 -0.09 15.02
CA PRO A 178 9.00 -1.41 14.61
C PRO A 178 8.87 -2.47 15.69
N GLU A 179 9.04 -2.15 16.97
CA GLU A 179 9.07 -3.13 18.06
C GLU A 179 7.96 -2.95 19.11
N SER A 180 7.15 -1.89 19.00
CA SER A 180 6.13 -1.58 20.02
C SER A 180 4.88 -0.94 19.42
N LEU A 181 3.74 -1.10 20.10
CA LEU A 181 2.53 -0.32 19.87
C LEU A 181 1.66 -0.29 21.13
N THR A 182 0.65 0.56 21.14
CA THR A 182 -0.37 0.62 22.19
C THR A 182 -1.71 0.16 21.63
N TRP A 183 -2.25 -0.95 22.13
CA TRP A 183 -3.58 -1.47 21.76
C TRP A 183 -4.67 -0.82 22.62
N HIS A 184 -5.79 -0.41 22.01
CA HIS A 184 -6.91 0.22 22.71
C HIS A 184 -8.28 -0.30 22.24
N SER A 185 -9.16 -0.63 23.19
CA SER A 185 -10.56 -0.95 22.92
C SER A 185 -11.48 0.24 23.19
N PRO A 186 -12.15 0.81 22.17
CA PRO A 186 -13.19 1.80 22.39
C PRO A 186 -14.45 1.23 23.10
N LYS A 187 -14.62 -0.09 23.12
CA LYS A 187 -15.80 -0.75 23.71
C LYS A 187 -15.66 -0.94 25.22
N SER A 188 -14.49 -1.40 25.68
CA SER A 188 -14.23 -1.59 27.12
C SER A 188 -13.48 -0.42 27.77
N GLY A 189 -12.75 0.37 26.98
CA GLY A 189 -11.82 1.39 27.47
C GLY A 189 -10.43 0.84 27.81
N ASP A 190 -10.21 -0.46 27.64
CA ASP A 190 -8.92 -1.10 27.95
C ASP A 190 -7.81 -0.61 27.03
N THR A 191 -6.60 -0.48 27.59
CA THR A 191 -5.40 -0.05 26.86
C THR A 191 -4.21 -0.89 27.33
N PHE A 192 -3.44 -1.42 26.38
CA PHE A 192 -2.29 -2.28 26.65
C PHE A 192 -1.09 -1.86 25.82
N GLU A 193 0.07 -1.82 26.46
CA GLU A 193 1.35 -1.67 25.77
C GLU A 193 1.79 -3.04 25.25
N CYS A 194 2.20 -3.10 23.99
CA CYS A 194 2.56 -4.32 23.32
C CYS A 194 3.99 -4.25 22.76
N GLN A 195 4.70 -5.37 22.84
CA GLN A 195 6.00 -5.58 22.21
C GLN A 195 5.86 -6.59 21.07
N ARG A 196 6.68 -6.44 20.03
CA ARG A 196 6.70 -7.38 18.92
C ARG A 196 7.30 -8.74 19.36
N GLU A 197 6.75 -9.83 18.83
CA GLU A 197 7.29 -11.20 18.98
C GLU A 197 8.26 -11.60 17.86
#